data_AF-A0A2W5SM25-F1
#
_entry.id   AF-A0A2W5SM25-F1
#
_cell.length_a   1.000
_cell.length_b   1.000
_cell.length_c   1.000
_cell.angle_alpha   90.00
_cell.angle_beta   90.00
_cell.angle_gamma   90.00
#
_symmetry.space_group_name_H-M   'P 1'
#
loop_
_entity.id
_entity.type
_entity.pdbx_description
1 polymer ?
#
loop_
_entity_poly.entity_id
_entity_poly.type
_entity_poly.pdbx_seq_one_letter_code
_entity_poly.pdbx_strand_id
1 'polypeptide(L)'
;MELWALRKLIGESWDEHWHRLEVGPYFHDGFGSVVSQEGRYLEHNAHYHRAVLTSDIDVSLEFGLSLDDGRRTVSLKGYGWDFTFPDPSIRREFIDIFYRGALVDRLLVLDVDGGRATLPIADTINGAWTVHGWEYDIVALVDSLGGNSEFKSYFDQTGWEVLR
;
A
#
# COMPACT_ATOMS: atom_id res chain seq x y z
N MET A 1 12.36 -17.02 -9.94
CA MET A 1 10.97 -16.83 -10.35
C MET A 1 10.91 -15.56 -11.19
N GLU A 2 10.16 -15.56 -12.30
CA GLU A 2 9.95 -14.34 -13.08
C GLU A 2 8.96 -13.40 -12.39
N LEU A 3 9.08 -12.08 -12.58
CA LEU A 3 8.22 -11.09 -11.90
C LEU A 3 6.73 -11.32 -12.18
N TRP A 4 6.36 -11.64 -13.42
CA TRP A 4 4.95 -11.91 -13.77
C TRP A 4 4.41 -13.15 -13.04
N ALA A 5 5.24 -14.16 -12.82
CA ALA A 5 4.86 -15.38 -12.10
C ALA A 5 4.69 -15.10 -10.61
N LEU A 6 5.55 -14.24 -10.04
CA LEU A 6 5.42 -13.74 -8.67
C LEU A 6 4.12 -12.94 -8.48
N ARG A 7 3.83 -12.01 -9.39
CA ARG A 7 2.59 -11.22 -9.36
C ARG A 7 1.35 -12.10 -9.45
N LYS A 8 1.39 -13.11 -10.33
CA LYS A 8 0.30 -14.09 -10.44
C LYS A 8 0.12 -14.87 -9.14
N LEU A 9 1.21 -15.38 -8.56
CA LEU A 9 1.20 -16.11 -7.28
C LEU A 9 0.56 -15.27 -6.16
N ILE A 10 0.93 -13.99 -6.07
CA ILE A 10 0.36 -13.07 -5.07
C ILE A 10 -1.11 -12.77 -5.38
N GLY A 11 -1.46 -12.45 -6.62
CA GLY A 11 -2.83 -12.11 -7.02
C GLY A 11 -3.84 -13.27 -6.94
N GLU A 12 -3.36 -14.52 -6.96
CA GLU A 12 -4.18 -15.72 -6.74
C GLU A 12 -4.24 -16.14 -5.25
N SER A 13 -3.64 -15.36 -4.35
CA SER A 13 -3.65 -15.60 -2.90
C SER A 13 -4.64 -14.69 -2.17
N TRP A 14 -4.99 -15.07 -0.94
CA TRP A 14 -5.81 -14.28 -0.03
C TRP A 14 -5.20 -14.33 1.38
N ASP A 15 -5.69 -13.51 2.28
CA ASP A 15 -5.15 -13.28 3.62
C ASP A 15 -4.77 -14.55 4.39
N GLU A 16 -5.61 -15.59 4.36
CA GLU A 16 -5.35 -16.86 5.08
C GLU A 16 -4.11 -17.63 4.58
N HIS A 17 -3.64 -17.35 3.36
CA HIS A 17 -2.40 -17.91 2.83
C HIS A 17 -1.14 -17.28 3.41
N TRP A 18 -1.27 -16.16 4.13
CA TRP A 18 -0.14 -15.37 4.60
C TRP A 18 0.00 -15.46 6.12
N HIS A 19 1.24 -15.60 6.57
CA HIS A 19 1.58 -15.42 7.97
C HIS A 19 1.98 -13.97 8.21
N ARG A 20 1.12 -13.22 8.90
CA ARG A 20 1.40 -11.85 9.33
C ARG A 20 2.26 -11.87 10.59
N LEU A 21 3.38 -11.14 10.54
CA LEU A 21 4.22 -10.90 11.71
C LEU A 21 3.62 -9.74 12.51
N GLU A 22 3.39 -9.95 13.81
CA GLU A 22 2.65 -8.98 14.63
C GLU A 22 3.56 -7.99 15.39
N VAL A 23 4.81 -8.38 15.68
CA VAL A 23 5.73 -7.59 16.49
C VAL A 23 7.18 -7.81 16.04
N GLY A 24 7.91 -6.73 15.75
CA GLY A 24 9.36 -6.75 15.58
C GLY A 24 9.88 -5.61 14.72
N PRO A 25 11.17 -5.24 14.85
CA PRO A 25 11.82 -4.35 13.89
C PRO A 25 11.89 -5.06 12.54
N TYR A 26 11.27 -4.48 11.51
CA TYR A 26 11.47 -4.92 10.13
C TYR A 26 12.73 -4.23 9.61
N PHE A 27 13.67 -5.00 9.05
CA PHE A 27 15.03 -4.53 8.75
C PHE A 27 15.13 -3.54 7.57
N HIS A 28 14.00 -2.97 7.11
CA HIS A 28 13.92 -2.05 5.98
C HIS A 28 13.42 -0.68 6.42
N ASP A 29 14.22 -0.03 7.26
CA ASP A 29 13.96 1.31 7.77
C ASP A 29 14.18 2.38 6.68
N GLY A 30 13.23 3.31 6.57
CA GLY A 30 13.36 4.57 5.87
C GLY A 30 13.99 5.62 6.80
N PHE A 31 15.18 6.10 6.44
CA PHE A 31 15.85 7.18 7.17
C PHE A 31 15.76 8.49 6.40
N GLY A 32 15.17 9.51 7.03
CA GLY A 32 15.08 10.88 6.55
C GLY A 32 16.00 11.81 7.34
N SER A 33 16.34 12.96 6.77
CA SER A 33 17.00 14.02 7.53
C SER A 33 16.08 15.22 7.66
N VAL A 34 15.80 15.60 8.90
CA VAL A 34 14.96 16.75 9.22
C VAL A 34 15.84 17.88 9.71
N VAL A 35 15.69 19.05 9.10
CA VAL A 35 16.28 20.29 9.58
C VAL A 35 15.19 21.11 10.25
N SER A 36 15.42 21.51 11.49
CA SER A 36 14.54 22.39 12.27
C SER A 36 15.35 23.54 12.88
N GLN A 37 14.67 24.46 13.59
CA GLN A 37 15.35 25.54 14.31
C GLN A 37 16.30 25.02 15.41
N GLU A 38 16.07 23.80 15.91
CA GLU A 38 16.85 23.18 16.99
C GLU A 38 18.06 22.37 16.47
N GLY A 39 18.15 22.17 15.15
CA GLY A 39 19.26 21.45 14.51
C GLY A 39 18.83 20.42 13.48
N ARG A 40 19.73 19.47 13.20
CA ARG A 40 19.54 18.39 12.24
C ARG A 40 19.31 17.07 12.98
N TYR A 41 18.20 16.42 12.69
CA TYR A 41 17.81 15.15 13.29
C TYR A 41 17.66 14.08 12.21
N LEU A 42 17.83 12.82 12.62
CA LEU A 42 17.49 11.66 11.81
C LEU A 42 16.03 11.32 12.09
N GLU A 43 15.21 11.33 11.05
CA GLU A 43 13.85 10.82 11.12
C GLU A 43 13.89 9.34 10.75
N HIS A 44 13.25 8.53 11.58
CA HIS A 44 13.08 7.10 11.36
C HIS A 44 11.62 6.86 10.97
N ASN A 45 11.45 6.10 9.90
CA ASN A 45 10.15 5.63 9.44
C ASN A 45 10.32 4.18 8.99
N ALA A 46 9.30 3.36 9.15
CA ALA A 46 9.36 1.95 8.81
C ALA A 46 7.99 1.45 8.40
N HIS A 47 7.96 0.33 7.67
CA HIS A 47 6.72 -0.43 7.52
C HIS A 47 6.25 -0.90 8.89
N TYR A 48 4.94 -0.83 9.15
CA TYR A 48 4.36 -1.33 10.41
C TYR A 48 3.96 -2.80 10.32
N HIS A 49 3.89 -3.34 9.11
CA HIS A 49 3.44 -4.71 8.86
C HIS A 49 4.38 -5.46 7.93
N ARG A 50 4.52 -6.76 8.20
CA ARG A 50 5.14 -7.72 7.30
C ARG A 50 4.31 -8.98 7.24
N ALA A 51 4.17 -9.54 6.04
CA ALA A 51 3.52 -10.81 5.79
C ALA A 51 4.43 -11.72 4.94
N VAL A 52 4.42 -13.01 5.23
CA VAL A 52 5.17 -14.03 4.48
C VAL A 52 4.18 -15.05 3.92
N LEU A 53 4.32 -15.39 2.65
CA LEU A 53 3.45 -16.39 2.02
C LEU A 53 3.79 -17.78 2.58
N THR A 54 2.81 -18.48 3.14
CA THR A 54 3.07 -19.74 3.86
C THR A 54 3.48 -20.89 2.95
N SER A 55 3.01 -20.88 1.68
CA SER A 55 3.34 -21.89 0.67
C SER A 55 4.70 -21.64 -0.01
N ASP A 56 5.23 -20.42 0.06
CA ASP A 56 6.53 -20.04 -0.49
C ASP A 56 7.15 -18.91 0.36
N ILE A 57 7.94 -19.29 1.36
CA ILE A 57 8.56 -18.37 2.31
C ILE A 57 9.63 -17.45 1.69
N ASP A 58 10.00 -17.68 0.42
CA ASP A 58 10.82 -16.73 -0.32
C ASP A 58 10.04 -15.44 -0.65
N VAL A 59 8.70 -15.47 -0.60
CA VAL A 59 7.83 -14.33 -0.91
C VAL A 59 7.38 -13.63 0.36
N SER A 60 7.62 -12.32 0.45
CA SER A 60 7.10 -11.49 1.55
C SER A 60 6.65 -10.11 1.10
N LEU A 61 5.70 -9.54 1.82
CA LEU A 61 5.20 -8.18 1.66
C LEU A 61 5.54 -7.35 2.90
N GLU A 62 5.86 -6.08 2.71
CA GLU A 62 5.88 -5.09 3.78
C GLU A 62 5.01 -3.89 3.40
N PHE A 63 4.26 -3.36 4.37
CA PHE A 63 3.32 -2.27 4.14
C PHE A 63 3.11 -1.42 5.40
N GLY A 64 2.52 -0.23 5.23
CA GLY A 64 2.31 0.76 6.28
C GLY A 64 3.38 1.86 6.35
N LEU A 65 4.44 1.80 5.52
CA LEU A 65 5.44 2.87 5.47
C LEU A 65 4.86 4.12 4.79
N SER A 66 4.52 5.14 5.58
CA SER A 66 4.02 6.41 5.08
C SER A 66 5.10 7.19 4.32
N LEU A 67 4.77 7.71 3.13
CA LEU A 67 5.59 8.68 2.41
C LEU A 67 5.42 10.10 2.99
N ASP A 68 4.33 10.33 3.73
CA ASP A 68 4.00 11.63 4.29
C ASP A 68 4.68 11.82 5.65
N ASP A 69 5.47 12.88 5.77
CA ASP A 69 6.21 13.31 6.98
C ASP A 69 5.32 14.02 8.01
N GLY A 70 3.99 13.84 7.91
CA GLY A 70 2.99 14.53 8.71
C GLY A 70 2.86 16.05 8.45
N ARG A 71 3.69 16.64 7.58
CA ARG A 71 3.66 18.08 7.27
C ARG A 71 2.93 18.42 5.99
N ARG A 72 2.82 17.46 5.06
CA ARG A 72 2.03 17.61 3.83
C ARG A 72 0.70 16.91 3.97
N THR A 73 -0.39 17.68 3.89
CA THR A 73 -1.73 17.14 3.73
C THR A 73 -1.92 16.70 2.29
N VAL A 74 -2.15 15.40 2.07
CA VAL A 74 -2.58 14.85 0.79
C VAL A 74 -4.09 14.99 0.70
N SER A 75 -4.63 15.22 -0.51
CA SER A 75 -6.07 15.29 -0.74
C SER A 75 -6.45 14.61 -2.04
N LEU A 76 -7.65 14.03 -2.13
CA LEU A 76 -8.17 13.41 -3.36
C LEU A 76 -8.23 14.39 -4.53
N LYS A 77 -8.51 15.67 -4.25
CA LYS A 77 -8.49 16.74 -5.25
C LYS A 77 -7.09 16.96 -5.84
N GLY A 78 -6.04 16.70 -5.09
CA GLY A 78 -4.65 16.72 -5.58
C GLY A 78 -4.39 15.67 -6.67
N TYR A 79 -5.20 14.62 -6.72
CA TYR A 79 -5.19 13.58 -7.76
C TYR A 79 -6.21 13.84 -8.88
N GLY A 80 -7.00 14.92 -8.81
CA GLY A 80 -8.04 15.22 -9.79
C GLY A 80 -9.33 14.42 -9.63
N TRP A 81 -9.49 13.70 -8.52
CA TRP A 81 -10.70 12.92 -8.23
C TRP A 81 -11.77 13.74 -7.51
N ASP A 82 -13.03 13.48 -7.85
CA ASP A 82 -14.20 14.22 -7.37
C ASP A 82 -15.13 13.33 -6.52
N PHE A 83 -14.56 12.71 -5.50
CA PHE A 83 -15.29 11.99 -4.45
C PHE A 83 -14.70 12.32 -3.07
N THR A 84 -15.42 11.96 -2.01
CA THR A 84 -15.02 12.27 -0.62
C THR A 84 -15.34 11.11 0.31
N PHE A 85 -14.47 10.87 1.29
CA PHE A 85 -14.74 9.98 2.42
C PHE A 85 -15.21 10.77 3.64
N PRO A 86 -15.92 10.12 4.59
CA PRO A 86 -16.34 10.76 5.84
C PRO A 86 -15.19 11.40 6.63
N ASP A 87 -14.06 10.71 6.74
CA ASP A 87 -12.80 11.26 7.23
C ASP A 87 -11.92 11.65 6.02
N PRO A 88 -11.55 12.94 5.87
CA PRO A 88 -10.74 13.41 4.75
C PRO A 88 -9.25 13.08 4.90
N SER A 89 -8.82 12.47 6.01
CA SER A 89 -7.44 12.08 6.24
C SER A 89 -7.00 11.02 5.25
N ILE A 90 -5.91 11.32 4.53
CA ILE A 90 -5.31 10.46 3.53
C ILE A 90 -3.81 10.42 3.76
N ARG A 91 -3.22 9.23 3.71
CA ARG A 91 -1.78 9.02 3.69
C ARG A 91 -1.38 8.25 2.45
N ARG A 92 -0.21 8.57 1.92
CA ARG A 92 0.46 7.78 0.90
C ARG A 92 1.33 6.76 1.58
N GLU A 93 1.19 5.50 1.19
CA GLU A 93 1.96 4.40 1.79
C GLU A 93 2.62 3.56 0.70
N PHE A 94 3.71 2.88 1.05
CA PHE A 94 4.31 1.88 0.17
C PHE A 94 3.81 0.48 0.49
N ILE A 95 3.60 -0.30 -0.57
CA ILE A 95 3.59 -1.77 -0.51
C ILE A 95 4.86 -2.25 -1.18
N ASP A 96 5.72 -2.91 -0.41
CA ASP A 96 6.97 -3.46 -0.88
C ASP A 96 6.87 -4.98 -1.03
N ILE A 97 7.27 -5.47 -2.20
CA ILE A 97 7.24 -6.89 -2.54
C ILE A 97 8.66 -7.41 -2.59
N PHE A 98 8.90 -8.48 -1.83
CA PHE A 98 10.21 -9.09 -1.71
C PHE A 98 10.20 -10.52 -2.24
N TYR A 99 11.28 -10.89 -2.91
CA TYR A 99 11.61 -12.28 -3.24
C TYR A 99 13.01 -12.60 -2.74
N ARG A 100 13.14 -13.62 -1.89
CA ARG A 100 14.38 -14.02 -1.20
C ARG A 100 15.04 -12.85 -0.46
N GLY A 101 14.22 -11.99 0.13
CA GLY A 101 14.65 -10.80 0.87
C GLY A 101 15.10 -9.61 0.00
N ALA A 102 15.12 -9.74 -1.33
CA ALA A 102 15.38 -8.60 -2.22
C ALA A 102 14.08 -7.88 -2.55
N LEU A 103 14.07 -6.53 -2.47
CA LEU A 103 12.96 -5.71 -2.97
C LEU A 103 12.90 -5.85 -4.50
N VAL A 104 11.84 -6.46 -5.00
CA VAL A 104 11.67 -6.73 -6.44
C VAL A 104 10.60 -5.87 -7.09
N ASP A 105 9.68 -5.31 -6.31
CA ASP A 105 8.62 -4.42 -6.79
C ASP A 105 8.09 -3.55 -5.65
N ARG A 106 7.51 -2.39 -5.97
CA ARG A 106 6.99 -1.41 -5.02
C ARG A 106 5.80 -0.66 -5.61
N LEU A 107 4.71 -0.58 -4.85
CA LEU A 107 3.53 0.20 -5.21
C LEU A 107 3.35 1.37 -4.24
N LEU A 108 2.89 2.51 -4.78
CA LEU A 108 2.39 3.63 -3.98
C LEU A 108 0.87 3.52 -3.89
N VAL A 109 0.34 3.57 -2.68
CA VAL A 109 -1.09 3.42 -2.40
C VAL A 109 -1.58 4.53 -1.48
N LEU A 110 -2.90 4.59 -1.28
CA LEU A 110 -3.54 5.54 -0.39
C LEU A 110 -4.22 4.83 0.76
N ASP A 111 -3.82 5.14 1.98
CA ASP A 111 -4.59 4.86 3.18
C ASP A 111 -5.61 5.99 3.36
N VAL A 112 -6.90 5.65 3.37
CA VAL A 112 -8.02 6.61 3.31
C VAL A 112 -9.00 6.44 4.47
N ASP A 113 -9.87 7.44 4.63
CA ASP A 113 -10.95 7.45 5.63
C ASP A 113 -10.44 7.19 7.06
N GLY A 114 -9.28 7.76 7.40
CA GLY A 114 -8.67 7.60 8.72
C GLY A 114 -8.05 6.21 8.97
N GLY A 115 -7.74 5.47 7.90
CA GLY A 115 -7.13 4.14 7.97
C GLY A 115 -8.11 2.98 7.88
N ARG A 116 -9.32 3.22 7.36
CA ARG A 116 -10.36 2.18 7.19
C ARG A 116 -10.23 1.41 5.89
N ALA A 117 -9.51 1.95 4.92
CA ALA A 117 -9.24 1.27 3.66
C ALA A 117 -7.93 1.74 3.05
N THR A 118 -7.22 0.81 2.42
CA THR A 118 -6.13 1.09 1.49
C THR A 118 -6.66 0.98 0.07
N LEU A 119 -6.42 2.00 -0.76
CA LEU A 119 -6.84 2.05 -2.16
C LEU A 119 -5.63 2.22 -3.10
N PRO A 120 -5.68 1.60 -4.30
CA PRO A 120 -4.71 1.87 -5.36
C PRO A 120 -4.85 3.33 -5.85
N ILE A 121 -3.86 3.81 -6.60
CA ILE A 121 -3.92 5.13 -7.23
C ILE A 121 -4.35 4.95 -8.68
N ALA A 122 -5.56 5.40 -9.02
CA ALA A 122 -6.05 5.37 -10.40
C ALA A 122 -5.36 6.42 -11.28
N ASP A 123 -5.18 6.06 -12.56
CA ASP A 123 -4.75 6.99 -13.61
C ASP A 123 -5.85 7.13 -14.68
N THR A 124 -5.77 8.15 -15.53
CA THR A 124 -6.72 8.35 -16.62
C THR A 124 -6.30 7.53 -17.85
N ILE A 125 -7.03 6.46 -18.14
CA ILE A 125 -6.86 5.63 -19.35
C ILE A 125 -8.11 5.79 -20.20
N ASN A 126 -7.96 6.24 -21.46
CA ASN A 126 -9.07 6.46 -22.39
C ASN A 126 -10.21 7.36 -21.84
N GLY A 127 -9.88 8.30 -20.93
CA GLY A 127 -10.85 9.21 -20.33
C GLY A 127 -11.60 8.66 -19.12
N ALA A 128 -11.27 7.45 -18.66
CA ALA A 128 -11.80 6.85 -17.44
C ALA A 128 -10.69 6.69 -16.39
N TRP A 129 -11.04 6.95 -15.12
CA TRP A 129 -10.15 6.63 -14.00
C TRP A 129 -10.07 5.12 -13.85
N THR A 130 -8.86 4.59 -14.03
CA THR A 130 -8.62 3.16 -14.17
C THR A 130 -7.44 2.73 -13.31
N VAL A 131 -7.53 1.53 -12.75
CA VAL A 131 -6.48 0.86 -12.00
C VAL A 131 -6.10 -0.44 -12.71
N HIS A 132 -4.82 -0.81 -12.74
CA HIS A 132 -4.41 -2.09 -13.30
C HIS A 132 -4.84 -3.26 -12.40
N GLY A 133 -5.24 -4.39 -13.00
CA GLY A 133 -5.71 -5.57 -12.26
C GLY A 133 -4.73 -6.04 -11.19
N TRP A 134 -3.42 -6.02 -11.49
CA TRP A 134 -2.38 -6.31 -10.50
C TRP A 134 -2.43 -5.40 -9.27
N GLU A 135 -2.57 -4.09 -9.48
CA GLU A 135 -2.62 -3.10 -8.40
C GLU A 135 -3.90 -3.26 -7.59
N TYR A 136 -5.03 -3.53 -8.24
CA TYR A 136 -6.27 -3.86 -7.55
C TYR A 136 -6.10 -5.10 -6.66
N ASP A 137 -5.59 -6.21 -7.21
CA ASP A 137 -5.52 -7.49 -6.52
C ASP A 137 -4.55 -7.44 -5.32
N ILE A 138 -3.36 -6.84 -5.48
CA ILE A 138 -2.40 -6.72 -4.37
C ILE A 138 -2.87 -5.74 -3.28
N VAL A 139 -3.52 -4.64 -3.64
CA VAL A 139 -4.01 -3.68 -2.65
C VAL A 139 -5.19 -4.27 -1.87
N ALA A 140 -6.08 -5.02 -2.54
CA ALA A 140 -7.14 -5.75 -1.87
C ALA A 140 -6.59 -6.75 -0.83
N LEU A 141 -5.53 -7.48 -1.21
CA LEU A 141 -4.84 -8.39 -0.30
C LEU A 141 -4.22 -7.64 0.89
N VAL A 142 -3.49 -6.55 0.64
CA VAL A 142 -2.84 -5.78 1.71
C VAL A 142 -3.84 -5.11 2.66
N ASP A 143 -4.94 -4.58 2.14
CA ASP A 143 -6.03 -4.03 2.97
C ASP A 143 -6.55 -5.10 3.95
N SER A 144 -6.78 -6.31 3.44
CA SER A 144 -7.20 -7.46 4.24
C SER A 144 -6.14 -7.89 5.27
N LEU A 145 -4.86 -7.93 4.90
CA LEU A 145 -3.76 -8.21 5.82
C LEU A 145 -3.57 -7.11 6.89
N GLY A 146 -3.96 -5.87 6.59
CA GLY A 146 -4.06 -4.76 7.53
C GLY A 146 -5.16 -4.94 8.57
N GLY A 147 -6.10 -5.87 8.34
CA GLY A 147 -7.24 -6.15 9.21
C GLY A 147 -8.54 -5.49 8.76
N ASN A 148 -8.54 -4.84 7.59
CA ASN A 148 -9.75 -4.28 7.00
C ASN A 148 -10.54 -5.36 6.25
N SER A 149 -11.83 -5.11 6.02
CA SER A 149 -12.72 -6.04 5.32
C SER A 149 -13.65 -5.37 4.31
N GLU A 150 -13.52 -4.05 4.15
CA GLU A 150 -14.43 -3.22 3.36
C GLU A 150 -13.80 -2.69 2.07
N PHE A 151 -12.59 -3.14 1.69
CA PHE A 151 -11.86 -2.73 0.48
C PHE A 151 -12.77 -2.50 -0.72
N LYS A 152 -13.58 -3.52 -1.07
CA LYS A 152 -14.44 -3.47 -2.25
C LYS A 152 -15.48 -2.35 -2.16
N SER A 153 -16.08 -2.14 -0.99
CA SER A 153 -17.05 -1.07 -0.77
C SER A 153 -16.42 0.31 -0.97
N TYR A 154 -15.21 0.52 -0.45
CA TYR A 154 -14.47 1.76 -0.65
C TYR A 154 -14.04 1.95 -2.11
N PHE A 155 -13.57 0.89 -2.77
CA PHE A 155 -13.22 0.95 -4.18
C PHE A 155 -14.42 1.28 -5.05
N ASP A 156 -15.57 0.62 -4.83
CA ASP A 156 -16.80 0.86 -5.61
C ASP A 156 -17.29 2.32 -5.49
N GLN A 157 -17.08 2.97 -4.34
CA GLN A 157 -17.43 4.39 -4.13
C GLN A 157 -16.61 5.36 -4.99
N THR A 158 -15.42 4.96 -5.45
CA THR A 158 -14.57 5.80 -6.30
C THR A 158 -15.08 5.93 -7.73
N GLY A 159 -15.88 4.95 -8.19
CA GLY A 159 -16.29 4.84 -9.60
C GLY A 159 -15.16 4.47 -10.56
N TRP A 160 -14.00 4.04 -10.07
CA TRP A 160 -12.87 3.62 -10.91
C TRP A 160 -13.11 2.27 -11.58
N GLU A 161 -12.51 2.10 -12.76
CA GLU A 161 -12.52 0.85 -13.51
C GLU A 161 -11.27 0.01 -13.22
N VAL A 162 -11.38 -1.31 -13.36
CA VAL A 162 -10.24 -2.23 -13.26
C VAL A 162 -9.89 -2.75 -14.64
N LEU A 163 -8.69 -2.46 -15.11
CA LEU A 163 -8.14 -2.99 -16.36
C LEU A 163 -7.54 -4.38 -16.10
N ARG A 164 -8.24 -5.42 -16.56
CA ARG A 164 -7.81 -6.83 -16.44
C ARG A 164 -6.89 -7.26 -17.56
#